data_AF-A0A972LGY1-F1
#
_entry.id   AF-A0A972LGY1-F1
#
_cell.length_a   1.000
_cell.length_b   1.000
_cell.length_c   1.000
_cell.angle_alpha   90.00
_cell.angle_beta   90.00
_cell.angle_gamma   90.00
#
_symmetry.space_group_name_H-M   'P 1'
#
loop_
_entity.id
_entity.type
_entity.pdbx_description
1 polymer ?
#
loop_
_entity_poly.entity_id
_entity_poly.type
_entity_poly.pdbx_seq_one_letter_code
_entity_poly.pdbx_strand_id
1 'polypeptide(L)'
;MDNTIGFEIKHLYEELSPLIERFTRKLCPECRQPCCKQRFGIYEKEDILFLNSINAKISDANRRFDPDGKCQFLSSRGCIRPRWLRPYRCTWFFCTELLEAMQTHSRQYRRIVDLLNRIKQLRMELLGLK
;
A
#
# COMPACT_ATOMS: atom_id res chain seq x y z
N MET A 1 13.12 -8.44 20.15
CA MET A 1 12.29 -7.36 19.60
C MET A 1 10.87 -7.85 19.65
N ASP A 2 9.97 -7.07 20.24
CA ASP A 2 8.56 -7.44 20.33
C ASP A 2 7.96 -7.35 18.91
N ASN A 3 7.89 -8.49 18.22
CA ASN A 3 7.41 -8.57 16.84
C ASN A 3 5.90 -8.29 16.73
N THR A 4 5.21 -8.04 17.84
CA THR A 4 3.77 -7.76 17.89
C THR A 4 3.38 -6.54 17.07
N ILE A 5 4.18 -5.47 17.05
CA ILE A 5 3.88 -4.24 16.28
C ILE A 5 3.81 -4.54 14.78
N GLY A 6 4.74 -5.34 14.26
CA GLY A 6 4.77 -5.72 12.84
C GLY A 6 3.49 -6.45 12.43
N PHE A 7 3.05 -7.40 13.25
CA PHE A 7 1.80 -8.13 13.02
C PHE A 7 0.56 -7.24 13.15
N GLU A 8 0.53 -6.28 14.08
CA GLU A 8 -0.55 -5.29 14.18
C GLU A 8 -0.65 -4.43 12.91
N ILE A 9 0.48 -3.92 12.41
CA ILE A 9 0.52 -3.16 11.14
C ILE A 9 -0.02 -4.02 9.99
N LYS A 10 0.38 -5.30 9.90
CA LYS A 10 -0.14 -6.22 8.88
C LYS A 10 -1.66 -6.38 8.97
N HIS A 11 -2.21 -6.55 10.17
CA HIS A 11 -3.66 -6.65 10.36
C HIS A 11 -4.40 -5.38 9.95
N LEU A 12 -3.88 -4.21 10.29
CA LEU A 12 -4.48 -2.94 9.86
C LEU A 12 -4.48 -2.80 8.32
N TYR A 13 -3.44 -3.29 7.64
CA TYR A 13 -3.43 -3.34 6.19
C TYR A 13 -4.47 -4.31 5.61
N GLU A 14 -4.68 -5.45 6.26
CA GLU A 14 -5.71 -6.43 5.89
C GLU A 14 -7.12 -5.83 6.04
N GLU A 15 -7.35 -5.03 7.09
CA GLU A 15 -8.60 -4.27 7.26
C GLU A 15 -8.75 -3.15 6.22
N LEU A 16 -7.66 -2.44 5.91
CA LEU A 16 -7.65 -1.32 4.96
C LEU A 16 -7.89 -1.78 3.51
N SER A 17 -7.33 -2.93 3.13
CA SER A 17 -7.35 -3.41 1.75
C SER A 17 -8.76 -3.48 1.13
N PRO A 18 -9.75 -4.17 1.73
CA PRO A 18 -11.09 -4.28 1.15
C PRO A 18 -11.81 -2.93 1.03
N LEU A 19 -11.51 -1.97 1.93
CA LEU A 19 -12.09 -0.63 1.88
C LEU A 19 -11.63 0.12 0.62
N ILE A 20 -10.34 0.07 0.31
CA ILE A 20 -9.78 0.71 -0.90
C ILE A 20 -10.15 -0.09 -2.16
N GLU A 21 -10.12 -1.42 -2.09
CA GLU A 21 -10.44 -2.31 -3.21
C GLU A 21 -11.86 -2.15 -3.75
N ARG A 22 -12.80 -1.68 -2.91
CA ARG A 22 -14.15 -1.31 -3.36
C ARG A 22 -14.14 -0.23 -4.44
N PHE A 23 -13.20 0.72 -4.35
CA PHE A 23 -13.07 1.81 -5.31
C PHE A 23 -12.17 1.42 -6.47
N THR A 24 -11.01 0.80 -6.21
CA THR A 24 -10.06 0.43 -7.27
C THR A 24 -10.63 -0.62 -8.22
N ARG A 25 -11.49 -1.54 -7.76
CA ARG A 25 -12.15 -2.51 -8.65
C ARG A 25 -13.09 -1.87 -9.68
N LYS A 26 -13.60 -0.67 -9.38
CA LYS A 26 -14.48 0.08 -10.30
C LYS A 26 -13.69 1.01 -11.21
N LEU A 27 -12.66 1.67 -10.67
CA LEU A 27 -11.94 2.73 -11.36
C LEU A 27 -10.71 2.24 -12.14
N CYS A 28 -9.93 1.31 -11.56
CA CYS A 28 -8.63 0.94 -12.13
C CYS A 28 -8.68 0.12 -13.42
N PRO A 29 -9.66 -0.80 -13.65
CA PRO A 29 -9.70 -1.58 -14.90
C PRO A 29 -9.79 -0.73 -16.17
N GLU A 30 -10.50 0.40 -16.11
CA GLU A 30 -10.71 1.32 -17.25
C GLU A 30 -9.67 2.45 -17.30
N CYS A 31 -8.69 2.45 -16.39
CA CYS A 31 -7.72 3.53 -16.26
C CYS A 31 -6.64 3.44 -17.35
N ARG A 32 -6.62 4.42 -18.26
CA ARG A 32 -5.61 4.52 -19.34
C ARG A 32 -4.23 4.96 -18.85
N GLN A 33 -4.16 5.63 -17.71
CA GLN A 33 -2.93 6.15 -17.13
C GLN A 33 -2.82 5.73 -15.64
N PRO A 34 -2.45 4.48 -15.36
CA PRO A 34 -2.43 3.98 -13.99
C PRO A 34 -1.41 4.72 -13.12
N CYS A 35 -1.83 5.16 -11.93
CA CYS A 35 -0.93 5.72 -10.93
C CYS A 35 0.08 4.70 -10.38
N CYS A 36 -0.17 3.40 -10.57
CA CYS A 36 0.74 2.32 -10.18
C CYS A 36 1.95 2.24 -11.12
N LYS A 37 2.91 3.15 -10.94
CA LYS A 37 4.18 3.20 -11.66
C LYS A 37 5.20 2.23 -11.09
N GLN A 38 6.11 1.75 -11.94
CA GLN A 38 7.17 0.82 -11.57
C GLN A 38 8.02 1.31 -10.40
N ARG A 39 8.39 2.59 -10.38
CA ARG A 39 9.18 3.21 -9.30
C ARG A 39 8.56 3.06 -7.91
N PHE A 40 7.23 2.97 -7.81
CA PHE A 40 6.54 2.80 -6.53
C PHE A 40 6.56 1.35 -6.04
N GLY A 41 6.83 0.38 -6.91
CA GLY A 41 6.89 -1.04 -6.57
C GLY A 41 8.23 -1.49 -5.97
N ILE A 42 9.20 -0.59 -5.83
CA ILE A 42 10.52 -0.87 -5.28
C ILE A 42 10.49 -0.62 -3.78
N TYR A 43 10.98 -1.57 -2.98
CA TYR A 43 11.08 -1.41 -1.53
C TYR A 43 12.18 -0.42 -1.13
N GLU A 44 11.86 0.41 -0.14
CA GLU A 44 12.82 1.23 0.61
C GLU A 44 13.34 0.47 1.84
N LYS A 45 14.38 0.98 2.50
CA LYS A 45 15.00 0.32 3.66
C LYS A 45 13.98 0.05 4.77
N GLU A 46 13.10 1.01 5.00
CA GLU A 46 12.03 0.98 5.99
C GLU A 46 10.98 -0.09 5.67
N ASP A 47 10.75 -0.37 4.39
CA ASP A 47 9.87 -1.46 3.97
C ASP A 47 10.49 -2.82 4.32
N ILE A 48 11.78 -2.99 4.05
CA ILE A 48 12.51 -4.22 4.36
C ILE A 48 12.52 -4.46 5.88
N LEU A 49 12.73 -3.43 6.68
CA LEU A 49 12.67 -3.53 8.15
C LEU A 49 11.29 -4.01 8.62
N PHE A 50 10.22 -3.40 8.11
CA PHE A 50 8.86 -3.84 8.42
C PHE A 50 8.60 -5.29 7.99
N LEU A 51 8.93 -5.67 6.76
CA LEU A 51 8.69 -7.01 6.24
C LEU A 51 9.49 -8.08 7.01
N ASN A 52 10.72 -7.76 7.42
CA ASN A 52 11.52 -8.65 8.25
C ASN A 52 10.92 -8.83 9.66
N SER A 53 10.31 -7.79 10.24
CA SER A 53 9.67 -7.89 11.58
C SER A 53 8.53 -8.92 11.65
N ILE A 54 7.92 -9.24 10.50
CA ILE A 54 6.85 -10.24 10.37
C ILE A 54 7.29 -11.51 9.62
N ASN A 55 8.60 -11.70 9.43
CA ASN A 55 9.17 -12.83 8.69
C ASN A 55 8.57 -13.02 7.28
N ALA A 56 8.23 -11.92 6.59
CA ALA A 56 7.69 -12.00 5.24
C ALA A 56 8.77 -12.39 4.23
N LYS A 57 8.39 -13.21 3.24
CA LYS A 57 9.26 -13.49 2.09
C LYS A 57 9.30 -12.27 1.17
N ILE A 58 10.48 -11.69 1.03
CA ILE A 58 10.72 -10.51 0.19
C ILE A 58 11.14 -11.00 -1.20
N SER A 59 10.34 -10.69 -2.21
CA SER A 59 10.73 -10.84 -3.61
C SER A 59 11.19 -9.49 -4.14
N ASP A 60 12.40 -9.43 -4.70
CA ASP A 60 12.89 -8.19 -5.30
C ASP A 60 12.09 -7.80 -6.53
N ALA A 61 11.83 -6.49 -6.63
CA ALA A 61 11.29 -5.89 -7.83
C ALA A 61 12.39 -5.83 -8.90
N ASN A 62 12.10 -6.24 -10.14
CA ASN A 62 13.02 -6.03 -11.24
C ASN A 62 13.22 -4.52 -11.51
N ARG A 63 14.43 -4.01 -11.22
CA ARG A 63 14.79 -2.60 -11.37
C ARG A 63 15.14 -2.19 -12.81
N ARG A 64 15.14 -3.12 -13.76
CA ARG A 64 15.43 -2.85 -15.18
C ARG A 64 14.23 -2.32 -15.96
N PHE A 65 13.02 -2.41 -15.40
CA PHE A 65 11.83 -1.84 -16.02
C PHE A 65 11.84 -0.31 -15.94
N ASP A 66 11.23 0.33 -16.95
CA ASP A 66 11.03 1.78 -16.98
C ASP A 66 10.37 2.27 -15.67
N PRO A 67 11.03 3.15 -14.89
CA PRO A 67 10.50 3.69 -13.63
C PRO A 67 9.12 4.34 -13.75
N ASP A 68 8.83 4.97 -14.90
CA ASP A 68 7.55 5.64 -15.16
C ASP A 68 6.53 4.76 -15.90
N GLY A 69 6.95 3.58 -16.35
CA GLY A 69 6.10 2.57 -16.93
C GLY A 69 5.15 1.91 -15.93
N LYS A 70 4.25 1.07 -16.46
CA LYS A 70 3.30 0.27 -15.67
C LYS A 70 4.07 -0.63 -14.70
N CYS A 71 3.68 -0.62 -13.42
CA CYS A 71 4.31 -1.48 -12.42
C CYS A 71 4.19 -2.96 -12.78
N GLN A 72 5.28 -3.71 -12.65
CA GLN A 72 5.33 -5.16 -12.92
C GLN A 72 4.34 -5.99 -12.09
N PHE A 73 3.89 -5.46 -10.94
CA PHE A 73 2.92 -6.12 -10.06
C PHE A 73 1.47 -5.73 -10.36
N LEU A 74 1.22 -4.85 -11.34
CA LEU A 74 -0.13 -4.41 -11.70
C LEU A 74 -0.76 -5.34 -12.74
N SER A 75 -1.79 -6.08 -12.32
CA SER A 75 -2.63 -6.90 -13.21
C SER A 75 -3.90 -6.16 -13.66
N SER A 76 -4.71 -6.78 -14.52
CA SER A 76 -6.04 -6.28 -14.90
C SER A 76 -7.02 -6.20 -13.71
N ARG A 77 -6.76 -6.93 -12.62
CA ARG A 77 -7.58 -6.93 -11.40
C ARG A 77 -6.98 -6.08 -10.27
N GLY A 78 -5.96 -5.27 -10.57
CA GLY A 78 -5.20 -4.51 -9.59
C GLY A 78 -3.87 -5.16 -9.22
N CYS A 79 -3.23 -4.69 -8.16
CA CYS A 79 -1.92 -5.18 -7.76
C CYS A 79 -1.99 -6.61 -7.22
N ILE A 80 -1.12 -7.49 -7.71
CA ILE A 80 -1.05 -8.91 -7.29
C ILE A 80 -0.51 -9.10 -5.87
N ARG A 81 0.19 -8.09 -5.32
CA ARG A 81 0.68 -8.12 -3.94
C ARG A 81 -0.45 -7.70 -2.99
N PRO A 82 -0.66 -8.39 -1.86
CA PRO A 82 -1.53 -7.88 -0.80
C PRO A 82 -0.96 -6.56 -0.27
N ARG A 83 -1.82 -5.66 0.24
CA ARG A 83 -1.42 -4.29 0.59
C ARG A 83 -0.28 -4.22 1.61
N TRP A 84 -0.26 -5.11 2.59
CA TRP A 84 0.82 -5.22 3.56
C TRP A 84 2.17 -5.62 2.94
N LEU A 85 2.17 -6.27 1.76
CA LEU A 85 3.40 -6.63 1.06
C LEU A 85 3.83 -5.55 0.05
N ARG A 86 3.05 -4.48 -0.14
CA ARG A 86 3.44 -3.40 -1.06
C ARG A 86 4.41 -2.45 -0.35
N PRO A 87 5.32 -1.78 -1.07
CA PRO A 87 6.11 -0.68 -0.50
C PRO A 87 5.20 0.36 0.15
N TYR A 88 5.66 0.98 1.23
CA TYR A 88 4.86 1.94 2.01
C TYR A 88 4.29 3.06 1.14
N ARG A 89 5.07 3.52 0.16
CA ARG A 89 4.64 4.54 -0.80
C ARG A 89 3.37 4.15 -1.59
N CYS A 90 3.15 2.87 -1.89
CA CYS A 90 1.92 2.38 -2.55
C CYS A 90 0.65 2.54 -1.70
N THR A 91 0.79 2.84 -0.41
CA THR A 91 -0.32 3.11 0.51
C THR A 91 -0.71 4.58 0.53
N TRP A 92 0.19 5.49 0.14
CA TRP A 92 -0.01 6.94 0.23
C TRP A 92 -0.16 7.63 -1.13
N PHE A 93 0.19 6.95 -2.22
CA PHE A 93 0.06 7.50 -3.56
C PHE A 93 -1.20 6.98 -4.25
N PHE A 94 -2.23 7.81 -4.29
CA PHE A 94 -3.48 7.58 -5.02
C PHE A 94 -3.64 8.65 -6.11
N CYS A 95 -4.28 8.30 -7.23
CA CYS A 95 -4.67 9.31 -8.22
C CYS A 95 -5.84 10.14 -7.71
N THR A 96 -6.03 11.33 -8.30
CA THR A 96 -7.10 12.26 -7.96
C THR A 96 -8.47 11.60 -8.07
N GLU A 97 -8.75 10.84 -9.13
CA GLU A 97 -10.05 10.19 -9.31
C GLU A 97 -10.37 9.18 -8.20
N LEU A 98 -9.35 8.44 -7.73
CA LEU A 98 -9.52 7.50 -6.62
C LEU A 98 -9.74 8.23 -5.30
N LEU A 99 -9.02 9.32 -5.06
CA LEU A 99 -9.19 10.14 -3.86
C LEU A 99 -10.59 10.75 -3.79
N GLU A 100 -11.06 11.36 -4.87
CA GLU A 100 -12.39 11.93 -4.99
C GLU A 100 -13.47 10.86 -4.75
N ALA A 101 -13.34 9.71 -5.40
CA ALA A 101 -14.29 8.61 -5.23
C ALA A 101 -14.34 8.11 -3.78
N MET A 102 -13.21 8.05 -3.07
CA MET A 102 -13.20 7.70 -1.65
C MET A 102 -13.87 8.78 -0.79
N GLN A 103 -13.58 10.06 -1.05
CA GLN A 103 -14.07 11.20 -0.27
C GLN A 103 -15.59 11.38 -0.34
N THR A 104 -16.23 11.00 -1.44
CA THR A 104 -17.70 11.00 -1.55
C THR A 104 -18.40 10.11 -0.51
N HIS A 105 -17.69 9.16 0.10
CA HIS A 105 -18.24 8.22 1.09
C HIS A 105 -17.76 8.55 2.51
N SER A 106 -18.28 9.62 3.11
CA SER A 106 -17.73 10.23 4.34
C SER A 106 -17.42 9.28 5.49
N ARG A 107 -18.31 8.33 5.84
CA ARG A 107 -18.06 7.34 6.91
C ARG A 107 -16.93 6.37 6.56
N GLN A 108 -16.94 5.86 5.32
CA GLN A 108 -15.92 4.91 4.87
C GLN A 108 -14.56 5.60 4.71
N TYR A 109 -14.56 6.84 4.22
CA TYR A 109 -13.37 7.67 4.10
C TYR A 109 -12.73 7.94 5.45
N ARG A 110 -13.52 8.32 6.48
CA ARG A 110 -13.02 8.47 7.85
C ARG A 110 -12.34 7.19 8.34
N ARG A 111 -12.96 6.02 8.17
CA ARG A 111 -12.35 4.74 8.57
C ARG A 111 -11.04 4.47 7.83
N ILE A 112 -10.96 4.78 6.54
CA ILE A 112 -9.72 4.65 5.75
C ILE A 112 -8.62 5.55 6.35
N VAL A 113 -8.95 6.82 6.62
CA VAL A 113 -8.02 7.79 7.21
C VAL A 113 -7.54 7.33 8.60
N ASP A 114 -8.44 6.83 9.45
CA ASP A 114 -8.10 6.34 10.78
C ASP A 114 -7.12 5.16 10.72
N LEU A 115 -7.38 4.19 9.83
CA LEU A 115 -6.50 3.04 9.60
C LEU A 115 -5.13 3.48 9.06
N LEU A 116 -5.10 4.40 8.10
CA LEU A 116 -3.86 4.96 7.56
C LEU A 116 -3.04 5.66 8.64
N ASN A 117 -3.69 6.48 9.48
CA ASN A 117 -3.03 7.17 10.59
C ASN A 117 -2.47 6.19 11.62
N ARG A 118 -3.21 5.12 11.96
CA ARG A 118 -2.74 4.09 12.88
C ARG A 118 -1.54 3.33 12.31
N ILE A 119 -1.59 2.93 11.03
CA ILE A 119 -0.46 2.30 10.33
C ILE A 119 0.77 3.21 10.37
N LYS A 120 0.60 4.51 10.09
CA LYS A 120 1.69 5.49 10.14
C LYS A 120 2.33 5.55 11.54
N GLN A 121 1.51 5.66 12.58
CA GLN A 121 1.98 5.74 13.97
C GLN A 121 2.79 4.49 14.36
N LEU A 122 2.22 3.30 14.17
CA LEU A 122 2.90 2.05 14.51
C LEU A 122 4.16 1.82 13.68
N ARG A 123 4.17 2.26 12.42
CA ARG A 123 5.36 2.16 11.58
C ARG A 123 6.47 3.10 12.05
N MET A 124 6.14 4.30 12.52
CA MET A 124 7.13 5.20 13.15
C MET A 124 7.72 4.56 14.40
N GLU A 125 6.87 3.97 15.24
CA GLU A 125 7.29 3.23 16.44
C GLU A 125 8.21 2.05 16.12
N LEU A 126 7.82 1.21 15.16
CA LEU A 126 8.62 0.07 14.70
C LEU A 126 10.01 0.48 14.17
N LEU A 127 10.08 1.63 13.51
CA LEU A 127 11.32 2.14 12.89
C LEU A 127 12.16 2.98 13.86
N GLY A 128 11.69 3.23 15.09
CA GLY A 128 12.35 4.11 16.06
C GLY A 128 12.43 5.58 15.62
N LEU A 129 11.51 6.01 14.75
CA LEU A 129 11.43 7.38 14.25
C LEU A 129 10.54 8.18 15.22
N LYS A 130 11.13 9.17 15.90
CA LYS A 130 10.42 10.11 16.77
C LYS A 130 9.78 11.22 15.96
#